data_AF-A0A6M0BTK3-F1
#
_entry.id   AF-A0A6M0BTK3-F1
#
_cell.length_a   1.000
_cell.length_b   1.000
_cell.length_c   1.000
_cell.angle_alpha   90.00
_cell.angle_beta   90.00
_cell.angle_gamma   90.00
#
_symmetry.space_group_name_H-M   'P 1'
#
loop_
_entity.id
_entity.type
_entity.pdbx_description
1 polymer ?
#
loop_
_entity_poly.entity_id
_entity_poly.type
_entity_poly.pdbx_seq_one_letter_code
_entity_poly.pdbx_strand_id
1 'polypeptide(L)' 'MRQLWQVGQTVLGLIFRHPLTGVSVVPILPDGRIVLVRRRDNNKYALPGGMVEWGEDVTT' A
#
# COMPACT_ATOMS: atom_id res chain seq x y z
N MET A 1 5.53 -4.82 19.48
CA MET A 1 5.14 -3.41 19.76
C MET A 1 4.74 -2.66 18.49
N ARG A 2 5.57 -2.65 17.44
CA ARG A 2 5.28 -1.94 16.17
C ARG A 2 4.01 -2.41 15.43
N GLN A 3 3.76 -3.72 15.35
CA GLN A 3 2.54 -4.26 14.72
C GLN A 3 1.25 -3.87 15.46
N LEU A 4 1.28 -3.87 16.81
CA LEU A 4 0.12 -3.46 17.63
C LEU A 4 -0.18 -1.97 17.43
N TRP A 5 0.85 -1.15 17.24
CA TRP A 5 0.71 0.28 16.95
C TRP A 5 0.07 0.53 15.59
N GLN A 6 0.50 -0.19 14.54
CA GLN A 6 -0.10 -0.10 13.19
C GLN A 6 -1.58 -0.49 13.19
N VAL A 7 -1.94 -1.55 13.93
CA VAL A 7 -3.34 -1.97 14.10
C VAL A 7 -4.13 -0.88 14.82
N GLY A 8 -3.58 -0.31 15.89
CA GLY A 8 -4.20 0.79 16.63
C GLY A 8 -4.45 2.02 15.74
N GLN A 9 -3.46 2.45 14.96
CA GLN A 9 -3.59 3.59 14.03
C GLN A 9 -4.63 3.33 12.95
N THR A 10 -4.70 2.10 12.41
CA THR A 10 -5.71 1.71 11.42
C THR A 10 -7.13 1.78 11.99
N VAL A 11 -7.33 1.25 13.19
CA VAL A 11 -8.64 1.30 13.88
C VAL A 11 -9.04 2.74 14.21
N LEU A 12 -8.08 3.54 14.70
CA LEU A 12 -8.29 4.94 15.02
C LEU A 12 -8.66 5.74 13.75
N GLY A 13 -7.95 5.51 12.65
CA GLY A 13 -8.26 6.10 11.35
C GLY A 13 -9.65 5.73 10.84
N LEU A 14 -10.07 4.48 11.02
CA LEU A 14 -11.43 4.04 10.65
C LEU A 14 -12.50 4.78 11.48
N ILE A 15 -12.27 4.95 12.79
CA ILE A 15 -13.19 5.66 13.70
C ILE A 15 -13.28 7.15 13.34
N PHE A 16 -12.15 7.79 13.03
CA PHE A 16 -12.10 9.21 12.67
C PHE A 16 -12.41 9.49 11.19
N ARG A 17 -12.82 8.48 10.42
CA ARG A 17 -13.03 8.59 8.95
C ARG A 17 -11.81 9.14 8.22
N HIS A 18 -10.63 8.88 8.76
CA HIS A 18 -9.39 9.29 8.13
C HIS A 18 -9.19 8.47 6.85
N PRO A 19 -8.80 9.10 5.73
CA PRO A 19 -8.53 8.38 4.49
C PRO A 19 -7.52 7.26 4.72
N LEU A 20 -7.81 6.09 4.14
CA LEU A 20 -6.84 5.00 4.03
C LEU A 20 -5.93 5.29 2.83
N THR A 21 -4.78 5.89 3.10
CA THR A 21 -3.80 6.27 2.07
C THR A 21 -2.99 5.06 1.62
N GLY A 22 -2.79 4.91 0.31
CA GLY A 22 -1.94 3.87 -0.26
C GLY A 22 -1.16 4.40 -1.46
N VAL A 23 -0.04 3.75 -1.76
CA VAL A 23 0.80 4.06 -2.92
C VAL A 23 0.86 2.86 -3.88
N SER A 24 0.97 3.14 -5.16
CA SER A 24 1.28 2.14 -6.19
C SER A 24 2.38 2.66 -7.09
N VAL A 25 3.30 1.78 -7.46
CA VAL A 25 4.38 2.09 -8.40
C VAL A 25 4.06 1.43 -9.73
N VAL A 26 4.43 2.07 -10.84
CA VAL A 26 4.35 1.50 -12.19
C VAL A 26 5.78 1.19 -12.65
N PRO A 27 6.31 -0.02 -12.40
CA PRO A 27 7.67 -0.35 -12.78
C PRO A 27 7.70 -0.68 -14.28
N ILE A 28 8.53 0.03 -15.02
CA ILE A 28 8.72 -0.15 -16.46
C ILE A 28 10.07 -0.84 -16.67
N LEU A 29 10.07 -1.99 -17.33
CA LEU A 29 11.29 -2.70 -17.75
C LEU A 29 11.94 -1.99 -18.95
N PRO A 30 13.24 -2.23 -19.25
CA PRO A 30 13.91 -1.61 -20.40
C PRO A 30 13.24 -1.84 -21.76
N ASP A 31 12.44 -2.91 -21.89
CA ASP A 31 11.67 -3.24 -23.09
C ASP A 31 10.24 -2.67 -23.11
N GLY A 32 9.90 -1.80 -22.14
CA GLY A 32 8.60 -1.12 -22.04
C GLY A 32 7.50 -1.92 -21.35
N ARG A 33 7.76 -3.16 -20.87
CA ARG A 33 6.76 -3.94 -20.14
C ARG A 33 6.57 -3.42 -18.71
N ILE A 34 5.34 -3.56 -18.19
CA ILE A 34 4.99 -3.22 -16.80
C ILE A 34 5.07 -4.47 -15.92
N VAL A 35 5.67 -4.34 -14.75
CA VAL A 35 5.71 -5.42 -13.74
C VAL A 35 4.44 -5.37 -12.87
N LEU A 36 3.75 -6.50 -12.77
CA LEU A 36 2.56 -6.70 -11.91
C LEU A 36 2.81 -7.80 -10.89
N VAL A 37 2.12 -7.72 -9.74
CA VAL A 37 2.06 -8.78 -8.74
C VAL A 37 0.76 -9.56 -8.84
N ARG A 38 0.82 -10.89 -8.80
CA ARG A 38 -0.36 -11.74 -8.67
C ARG A 38 -0.70 -11.88 -7.19
N ARG A 39 -1.80 -11.26 -6.77
CA ARG A 39 -2.20 -11.26 -5.36
C ARG A 39 -2.77 -12.63 -4.95
N ARG A 40 -2.43 -13.08 -3.74
CA ARG A 40 -2.88 -14.38 -3.20
C ARG A 40 -4.33 -14.37 -2.71
N ASP A 41 -4.82 -13.21 -2.30
CA ASP A 41 -6.15 -13.07 -1.71
C ASP A 41 -7.28 -13.23 -2.73
N ASN A 42 -7.07 -12.79 -3.97
CA ASN A 42 -8.09 -12.82 -5.02
C ASN A 42 -7.59 -13.33 -6.38
N ASN A 43 -6.34 -13.79 -6.47
CA ASN A 43 -5.69 -14.29 -7.69
C ASN A 43 -5.59 -13.28 -8.86
N LYS A 44 -5.89 -11.99 -8.62
CA LYS A 44 -5.80 -10.94 -9.64
C LYS A 44 -4.40 -10.34 -9.72
N TYR A 45 -4.07 -9.82 -10.89
CA TYR A 45 -2.88 -8.98 -11.07
C TYR A 45 -3.16 -7.55 -10.63
N ALA A 46 -2.17 -6.93 -9.99
CA ALA A 46 -2.22 -5.54 -9.56
C ALA A 46 -0.83 -4.89 -9.70
N LEU A 47 -0.79 -3.56 -9.69
CA LEU A 47 0.47 -2.84 -9.51
C LEU A 47 1.08 -3.18 -8.14
N PRO A 48 2.41 -3.26 -8.03
CA PRO A 48 3.07 -3.30 -6.73
C PRO A 48 2.72 -2.04 -5.93
N GLY A 49 2.32 -2.23 -4.67
CA GLY A 49 1.85 -1.13 -3.84
C GLY A 49 1.55 -1.57 -2.41
N GLY A 50 1.27 -0.60 -1.55
CA GLY A 50 1.05 -0.80 -0.13
C GLY A 50 0.29 0.34 0.52
N MET A 51 -0.19 0.10 1.73
CA MET A 51 -0.74 1.14 2.60
C MET A 51 0.39 2.06 3.08
N VAL A 52 0.08 3.34 3.23
CA VAL A 52 0.97 4.34 3.83
C VAL A 52 0.61 4.46 5.30
N GLU A 53 1.59 4.25 6.16
CA GLU A 53 1.44 4.42 7.61
C GLU A 53 1.33 5.90 7.99
N TRP A 54 0.77 6.18 9.15
CA TRP A 54 0.60 7.56 9.60
C TRP A 54 1.96 8.22 9.86
N GLY A 55 2.22 9.32 9.16
CA GLY A 55 3.50 10.04 9.23
C GLY A 55 4.61 9.42 8.37
N GLU A 56 4.31 8.38 7.59
CA GLU A 56 5.21 7.88 6.54
C GLU A 56 5.25 8.87 5.38
N ASP A 57 6.47 9.20 4.94
CA ASP A 57 6.72 10.03 3.77
C ASP A 57 7.01 9.14 2.56
N VAL A 58 6.47 9.54 1.40
CA VAL A 58 6.64 8.82 0.14
C VAL A 58 7.55 9.66 -0.75
N THR A 59 8.84 9.37 -0.69
CA THR A 59 9.82 10.02 -1.56
C THR A 59 9.60 9.63 -3.01
N THR A 60 9.66 10.61 -3.92
CA THR A 60 9.50 10.42 -5.37
C THR A 60 10.85 10.45 -6.07
#